data_AF-A0A650A6B9-F1
#
_entry.id   AF-A0A650A6B9-F1
#
_cell.length_a   1.000
_cell.length_b   1.000
_cell.length_c   1.000
_cell.angle_alpha   90.00
_cell.angle_beta   90.00
_cell.angle_gamma   90.00
#
_symmetry.space_group_name_H-M   'P 1'
#
loop_
_entity.id
_entity.type
_entity.pdbx_description
1 polymer ?
#
loop_
_entity_poly.entity_id
_entity_poly.type
_entity_poly.pdbx_seq_one_letter_code
_entity_poly.pdbx_strand_id
1 'polypeptide(L)'
;MSLWRAKRKYEANQSLNETADDALLAIAILKNESDDFGVYTSQEVRENLEDGCKILQGVRDALQNPNEVSSYYLALADHLRTTGRKQTAKQFSRDLETATTALAKSSESLRCESGLNKAKQLLQRVEEFTSETSKRNVDHMRGNLAGGAR
;
A
#
# COMPACT_ATOMS: atom_id res chain seq x y z
N MET A 1 -15.36 -20.62 -7.22
CA MET A 1 -14.30 -20.18 -6.26
C MET A 1 -14.75 -20.54 -4.86
N SER A 2 -13.93 -21.20 -4.03
CA SER A 2 -14.35 -21.61 -2.68
C SER A 2 -14.36 -20.44 -1.69
N LEU A 3 -15.34 -20.43 -0.78
CA LEU A 3 -15.58 -19.40 0.24
C LEU A 3 -14.32 -19.08 1.08
N TRP A 4 -13.52 -20.11 1.36
CA TRP A 4 -12.25 -20.00 2.08
C TRP A 4 -11.18 -19.17 1.35
N ARG A 5 -11.09 -19.29 0.01
CA ARG A 5 -10.17 -18.47 -0.80
C ARG A 5 -10.59 -17.00 -0.85
N ALA A 6 -11.90 -16.73 -0.82
CA ALA A 6 -12.43 -15.37 -0.76
C ALA A 6 -12.14 -14.70 0.60
N LYS A 7 -12.34 -15.43 1.71
CA LYS A 7 -12.02 -14.97 3.06
C LYS A 7 -10.53 -14.62 3.21
N ARG A 8 -9.62 -15.51 2.79
CA ARG A 8 -8.16 -15.25 2.81
C ARG A 8 -7.75 -14.01 2.02
N LYS A 9 -8.40 -13.76 0.87
CA LYS A 9 -8.13 -12.55 0.07
C LYS A 9 -8.65 -11.28 0.76
N TYR A 10 -9.79 -11.37 1.44
CA TYR A 10 -10.33 -10.26 2.22
C TYR A 10 -9.42 -9.89 3.40
N GLU A 11 -8.98 -10.89 4.18
CA GLU A 11 -8.07 -10.67 5.32
C GLU A 11 -6.72 -10.08 4.86
N ALA A 12 -6.16 -10.59 3.76
CA ALA A 12 -4.93 -10.05 3.18
C ALA A 12 -5.09 -8.61 2.67
N ASN A 13 -6.25 -8.25 2.10
CA ASN A 13 -6.53 -6.87 1.71
C ASN A 13 -6.64 -5.94 2.91
N GLN A 14 -7.32 -6.39 3.96
CA GLN A 14 -7.53 -5.59 5.16
C GLN A 14 -6.19 -5.28 5.84
N SER A 15 -5.34 -6.30 6.02
CA SER A 15 -4.00 -6.11 6.57
C SER A 15 -3.17 -5.14 5.73
N LEU A 16 -3.20 -5.24 4.41
CA LEU A 16 -2.41 -4.34 3.54
C LEU A 16 -2.96 -2.90 3.52
N ASN A 17 -4.27 -2.73 3.72
CA ASN A 17 -4.91 -1.43 3.88
C ASN A 17 -4.48 -0.76 5.19
N GLU A 18 -4.59 -1.49 6.31
CA GLU A 18 -4.17 -1.03 7.65
C GLU A 18 -2.69 -0.61 7.63
N THR A 19 -1.82 -1.45 7.08
CA THR A 19 -0.39 -1.12 6.94
C THR A 19 -0.13 0.11 6.05
N ALA A 20 -0.92 0.30 4.97
CA ALA A 20 -0.78 1.48 4.13
C ALA A 20 -1.24 2.75 4.87
N ASP A 21 -2.30 2.68 5.67
CA ASP A 21 -2.82 3.80 6.47
C ASP A 21 -1.83 4.18 7.59
N ASP A 22 -1.28 3.20 8.30
CA ASP A 22 -0.25 3.40 9.32
C ASP A 22 1.00 4.11 8.75
N ALA A 23 1.42 3.71 7.54
CA ALA A 23 2.51 4.36 6.83
C ALA A 23 2.16 5.80 6.43
N LEU A 24 0.92 6.06 5.98
CA LEU A 24 0.46 7.42 5.64
C LEU A 24 0.43 8.33 6.87
N LEU A 25 0.02 7.80 8.02
CA LEU A 25 0.02 8.51 9.28
C LEU A 25 1.44 8.83 9.73
N ALA A 26 2.38 7.87 9.64
CA ALA A 26 3.79 8.10 9.95
C ALA A 26 4.42 9.19 9.05
N ILE A 27 4.08 9.21 7.76
CA ILE A 27 4.48 10.30 6.85
C ILE A 27 3.88 11.64 7.30
N ALA A 28 2.60 11.67 7.68
CA ALA A 28 1.95 12.89 8.14
C ALA A 28 2.59 13.45 9.42
N ILE A 29 2.94 12.57 10.36
CA ILE A 29 3.68 12.90 11.58
C ILE A 29 5.02 13.55 11.23
N LEU A 30 5.85 12.91 10.39
CA LEU A 30 7.14 13.48 9.99
C LEU A 30 7.02 14.81 9.25
N LYS A 31 5.96 14.99 8.45
CA LYS A 31 5.72 16.21 7.67
C LYS A 31 5.22 17.39 8.51
N ASN A 32 4.70 17.15 9.70
CA ASN A 32 4.28 18.22 10.60
C ASN A 32 5.47 18.85 11.34
N GLU A 33 6.69 18.35 11.15
CA GLU A 33 7.95 18.89 11.71
C GLU A 33 7.90 19.13 13.24
N SER A 34 7.01 18.41 13.94
CA SER A 34 6.96 18.43 15.39
C SER A 34 7.95 17.41 15.96
N ASP A 35 8.74 17.83 16.95
CA ASP A 35 9.55 16.91 17.77
C ASP A 35 8.68 15.96 18.63
N ASP A 36 7.36 16.21 18.63
CA ASP A 36 6.35 15.38 19.25
C ASP A 36 5.67 14.49 18.19
N PHE A 37 5.75 13.18 18.40
CA PHE A 37 5.06 12.16 17.60
C PHE A 37 3.63 11.88 18.12
N GLY A 38 3.16 12.68 19.07
CA GLY A 38 1.82 12.59 19.66
C GLY A 38 1.70 11.33 20.51
N VAL A 39 0.81 10.43 20.11
CA VAL A 39 0.60 9.14 20.81
C VAL A 39 1.56 8.03 20.35
N TYR A 40 2.31 8.26 19.26
CA TYR A 40 3.22 7.28 18.69
C TYR A 40 4.63 7.44 19.24
N THR A 41 5.32 6.32 19.41
CA THR A 41 6.75 6.28 19.70
C THR A 41 7.56 6.44 18.42
N SER A 42 8.80 6.89 18.57
CA SER A 42 9.76 6.96 17.45
C SER A 42 9.98 5.61 16.76
N GLN A 43 9.82 4.51 17.51
CA GLN A 43 9.97 3.16 16.99
C GLN A 43 8.75 2.76 16.14
N GLU A 44 7.53 3.05 16.59
CA GLU A 44 6.32 2.80 15.79
C GLU A 44 6.32 3.63 14.49
N VAL A 45 6.74 4.89 14.55
CA VAL A 45 6.89 5.72 13.34
C VAL A 45 7.91 5.09 12.37
N ARG A 46 9.03 4.57 12.88
CA ARG A 46 10.03 3.87 12.05
C ARG A 46 9.45 2.62 11.40
N GLU A 47 8.81 1.75 12.20
CA GLU A 47 8.23 0.49 11.73
C GLU A 47 7.15 0.75 10.66
N ASN A 48 6.28 1.73 10.88
CA ASN A 48 5.25 2.10 9.91
C ASN A 48 5.84 2.60 8.58
N LEU A 49 6.93 3.36 8.61
CA LEU A 49 7.63 3.80 7.39
C LEU A 49 8.33 2.63 6.68
N GLU A 50 8.93 1.71 7.43
CA GLU A 50 9.54 0.49 6.89
C GLU A 50 8.49 -0.40 6.23
N ASP A 51 7.31 -0.55 6.84
CA ASP A 51 6.23 -1.34 6.29
C ASP A 51 5.64 -0.70 5.03
N GLY A 52 5.46 0.62 5.02
CA GLY A 52 5.15 1.37 3.80
C GLY A 52 6.20 1.15 2.70
N CYS A 53 7.49 1.06 3.07
CA CYS A 53 8.56 0.76 2.12
C CYS A 53 8.42 -0.66 1.54
N LYS A 54 8.14 -1.66 2.38
CA LYS A 54 7.92 -3.06 1.95
C LYS A 54 6.75 -3.18 0.97
N ILE A 55 5.65 -2.45 1.19
CA ILE A 55 4.51 -2.41 0.24
C ILE A 55 4.97 -1.93 -1.13
N LEU A 56 5.66 -0.79 -1.20
CA LEU A 56 6.10 -0.21 -2.47
C LEU A 56 7.20 -1.04 -3.15
N GLN A 57 8.05 -1.71 -2.37
CA GLN A 57 9.00 -2.70 -2.88
C GLN A 57 8.27 -3.90 -3.51
N GLY A 58 7.25 -4.44 -2.86
CA GLY A 58 6.44 -5.53 -3.41
C GLY A 58 5.76 -5.15 -4.74
N VAL A 59 5.30 -3.90 -4.87
CA VAL A 59 4.77 -3.35 -6.14
C VAL A 59 5.86 -3.29 -7.22
N ARG A 60 7.05 -2.79 -6.87
CA ARG A 60 8.19 -2.71 -7.80
C ARG A 60 8.60 -4.12 -8.26
N ASP A 61 8.72 -5.05 -7.34
CA ASP A 61 9.17 -6.41 -7.61
C ASP A 61 8.15 -7.14 -8.49
N ALA A 62 6.85 -6.89 -8.30
CA ALA A 62 5.81 -7.44 -9.17
C ALA A 62 5.90 -6.93 -10.62
N LEU A 63 6.36 -5.69 -10.83
CA LEU A 63 6.59 -5.16 -12.18
C LEU A 63 7.85 -5.72 -12.83
N GLN A 64 8.89 -5.99 -12.05
CA GLN A 64 10.17 -6.48 -12.56
C GLN A 64 10.14 -7.99 -12.80
N ASN A 65 9.57 -8.75 -11.86
CA ASN A 65 9.56 -10.21 -11.84
C ASN A 65 8.12 -10.73 -11.67
N PRO A 66 7.25 -10.57 -12.68
CA PRO A 66 5.84 -10.88 -12.56
C PRO A 66 5.54 -12.36 -12.29
N ASN A 67 6.49 -13.26 -12.56
CA ASN A 67 6.33 -14.69 -12.32
C ASN A 67 6.73 -15.12 -10.90
N GLU A 68 7.40 -14.25 -10.15
CA GLU A 68 7.96 -14.56 -8.82
C GLU A 68 7.14 -13.97 -7.68
N VAL A 69 6.23 -13.04 -7.98
CA VAL A 69 5.47 -12.29 -6.98
C VAL A 69 4.01 -12.73 -6.97
N SER A 70 3.37 -12.62 -5.81
CA SER A 70 1.94 -12.89 -5.64
C SER A 70 1.09 -12.16 -6.69
N SER A 71 0.11 -12.88 -7.26
CA SER A 71 -0.93 -12.34 -8.15
C SER A 71 -1.63 -11.09 -7.61
N TYR A 72 -1.59 -10.87 -6.30
CA TYR A 72 -2.12 -9.69 -5.66
C TYR A 72 -1.30 -8.43 -5.93
N TYR A 73 0.03 -8.48 -5.70
CA TYR A 73 0.92 -7.34 -5.97
C TYR A 73 0.99 -7.02 -7.46
N LEU A 74 0.79 -8.00 -8.33
CA LEU A 74 0.60 -7.77 -9.77
C LEU A 74 -0.63 -6.94 -10.08
N ALA A 75 -1.79 -7.30 -9.51
CA ALA A 75 -3.02 -6.55 -9.69
C ALA A 75 -2.90 -5.13 -9.12
N LEU A 76 -2.27 -4.99 -7.96
CA LEU A 76 -1.98 -3.70 -7.34
C LEU A 76 -1.04 -2.86 -8.24
N ALA A 77 0.03 -3.44 -8.75
CA ALA A 77 0.98 -2.75 -9.61
C ALA A 77 0.35 -2.29 -10.93
N ASP A 78 -0.48 -3.13 -11.56
CA ASP A 78 -1.18 -2.75 -12.78
C ASP A 78 -2.25 -1.67 -12.51
N HIS A 79 -2.95 -1.77 -11.38
CA HIS A 79 -3.88 -0.72 -10.96
C HIS A 79 -3.17 0.60 -10.74
N LEU A 80 -2.09 0.64 -9.94
CA LEU A 80 -1.33 1.87 -9.67
C LEU A 80 -0.73 2.50 -10.92
N ARG A 81 -0.36 1.67 -11.91
CA ARG A 81 0.14 2.12 -13.21
C ARG A 81 -0.96 2.75 -14.06
N THR A 82 -2.16 2.17 -14.05
CA THR A 82 -3.28 2.55 -14.93
C THR A 82 -4.16 3.66 -14.35
N THR A 83 -4.23 3.77 -13.02
CA THR A 83 -4.96 4.83 -12.32
C THR A 83 -4.05 6.03 -12.05
N GLY A 84 -4.43 7.18 -12.61
CA GLY A 84 -4.00 8.47 -12.06
C GLY A 84 -2.86 9.21 -12.76
N ARG A 85 -2.47 8.89 -14.01
CA ARG A 85 -1.83 9.79 -15.00
C ARG A 85 -1.38 9.00 -16.23
N LYS A 86 -1.28 9.65 -17.40
CA LYS A 86 -0.56 9.13 -18.59
C LYS A 86 0.96 9.08 -18.32
N GLN A 87 1.39 8.32 -17.33
CA GLN A 87 2.80 8.11 -17.03
C GLN A 87 3.30 6.88 -17.77
N THR A 88 4.54 6.93 -18.27
CA THR A 88 5.18 5.76 -18.87
C THR A 88 5.59 4.78 -17.78
N ALA A 89 5.74 3.49 -18.12
CA ALA A 89 6.22 2.48 -17.19
C ALA A 89 7.57 2.88 -16.56
N LYS A 90 8.48 3.44 -17.35
CA LYS A 90 9.78 3.95 -16.87
C LYS A 90 9.64 5.07 -15.85
N GLN A 91 8.71 6.00 -16.05
CA GLN A 91 8.46 7.07 -15.09
C GLN A 91 7.88 6.50 -13.80
N PHE A 92 6.96 5.53 -13.88
CA PHE A 92 6.39 4.89 -12.72
C PHE A 92 7.42 4.11 -11.89
N SER A 93 8.32 3.35 -12.53
CA SER A 93 9.41 2.67 -11.84
C SER A 93 10.33 3.65 -11.11
N ARG A 94 10.68 4.78 -11.73
CA ARG A 94 11.50 5.82 -11.08
C ARG A 94 10.78 6.46 -9.89
N ASP A 95 9.48 6.65 -10.01
CA ASP A 95 8.64 7.18 -8.93
C ASP A 95 8.61 6.20 -7.73
N LEU A 96 8.52 4.89 -7.98
CA LEU A 96 8.61 3.85 -6.95
C LEU A 96 10.00 3.84 -6.27
N GLU A 97 11.08 3.94 -7.03
CA GLU A 97 12.45 4.03 -6.48
C GLU A 97 12.64 5.27 -5.60
N THR A 98 12.11 6.41 -6.06
CA THR A 98 12.16 7.68 -5.31
C THR A 98 11.39 7.55 -4.00
N ALA A 99 10.19 6.98 -4.04
CA ALA A 99 9.35 6.79 -2.87
C ALA A 99 9.96 5.81 -1.86
N THR A 100 10.42 4.64 -2.30
CA THR A 100 11.05 3.63 -1.44
C THR A 100 12.33 4.14 -0.79
N THR A 101 13.17 4.84 -1.55
CA THR A 101 14.39 5.46 -1.02
C THR A 101 14.08 6.53 0.02
N ALA A 102 13.03 7.35 -0.22
CA ALA A 102 12.62 8.37 0.72
C ALA A 102 12.06 7.77 2.02
N LEU A 103 11.25 6.72 1.93
CA LEU A 103 10.74 6.00 3.10
C LEU A 103 11.86 5.38 3.93
N ALA A 104 12.81 4.68 3.29
CA ALA A 104 13.96 4.08 3.99
C ALA A 104 14.83 5.14 4.69
N LYS A 105 15.15 6.24 4.01
CA LYS A 105 15.90 7.34 4.64
C LYS A 105 15.13 8.01 5.78
N SER A 106 13.82 8.16 5.62
CA SER A 106 12.97 8.76 6.64
C SER A 106 12.79 7.83 7.85
N SER A 107 12.79 6.50 7.67
CA SER A 107 12.72 5.55 8.79
C SER A 107 14.03 5.51 9.58
N GLU A 108 15.17 5.63 8.89
CA GLU A 108 16.49 5.71 9.54
C GLU A 108 16.66 7.02 10.31
N SER A 109 16.39 8.15 9.65
CA SER A 109 16.67 9.49 10.20
C SER A 109 15.53 10.10 11.02
N LEU A 110 14.31 9.58 10.90
CA LEU A 110 13.06 10.16 11.42
C LEU A 110 12.88 11.63 11.01
N ARG A 111 13.23 11.94 9.76
CA ARG A 111 13.12 13.28 9.19
C ARG A 111 12.30 13.25 7.91
N CYS A 112 11.67 14.39 7.62
CA CYS A 112 10.92 14.55 6.38
C CYS A 112 11.87 14.61 5.18
N GLU A 113 11.87 13.56 4.36
CA GLU A 113 12.59 13.54 3.08
C GLU A 113 11.74 14.10 1.94
N SER A 114 12.37 14.78 0.98
CA SER A 114 11.67 15.39 -0.17
C SER A 114 10.83 14.41 -0.99
N GLY A 115 11.22 13.14 -1.03
CA GLY A 115 10.49 12.07 -1.72
C GLY A 115 9.28 11.51 -0.97
N LEU A 116 9.05 11.88 0.30
CA LEU A 116 7.89 11.41 1.08
C LEU A 116 6.54 11.83 0.47
N ASN A 117 6.49 12.94 -0.25
CA ASN A 117 5.29 13.33 -1.00
C ASN A 117 4.93 12.30 -2.08
N LYS A 118 5.93 11.72 -2.73
CA LYS A 118 5.71 10.66 -3.73
C LYS A 118 5.27 9.37 -3.04
N ALA A 119 5.94 9.00 -1.94
CA ALA A 119 5.55 7.85 -1.13
C ALA A 119 4.09 7.96 -0.66
N LYS A 120 3.70 9.12 -0.12
CA LYS A 120 2.32 9.41 0.27
C LYS A 120 1.34 9.18 -0.89
N GLN A 121 1.59 9.77 -2.06
CA GLN A 121 0.70 9.62 -3.21
C GLN A 121 0.55 8.17 -3.67
N LEU A 122 1.62 7.37 -3.62
CA LEU A 122 1.56 5.96 -4.01
C LEU A 122 0.83 5.12 -2.95
N LEU A 123 1.11 5.34 -1.67
CA LEU A 123 0.43 4.65 -0.57
C LEU A 123 -1.06 4.97 -0.49
N GLN A 124 -1.48 6.21 -0.77
CA GLN A 124 -2.90 6.57 -0.88
C GLN A 124 -3.61 5.75 -1.96
N ARG A 125 -2.97 5.55 -3.12
CA ARG A 125 -3.56 4.72 -4.18
C ARG A 125 -3.61 3.24 -3.82
N VAL A 126 -2.65 2.76 -3.00
CA VAL A 126 -2.69 1.40 -2.44
C VAL A 126 -3.89 1.25 -1.51
N GLU A 127 -4.10 2.23 -0.63
CA GLU A 127 -5.24 2.28 0.29
C GLU A 127 -6.58 2.34 -0.48
N GLU A 128 -6.69 3.19 -1.51
CA GLU A 128 -7.86 3.24 -2.40
C GLU A 128 -8.13 1.88 -3.06
N PHE A 129 -7.11 1.24 -3.65
CA PHE A 129 -7.26 -0.06 -4.32
C PHE A 129 -7.70 -1.16 -3.35
N THR A 130 -7.08 -1.22 -2.17
CA THR A 130 -7.39 -2.23 -1.14
C THR A 130 -8.79 -2.02 -0.58
N SER A 131 -9.19 -0.76 -0.35
CA SER A 131 -10.55 -0.35 0.04
C SER A 131 -11.60 -0.78 -1.00
N GLU A 132 -11.37 -0.49 -2.28
CA GLU A 132 -12.27 -0.89 -3.37
C GLU A 132 -12.38 -2.42 -3.50
N THR A 133 -11.24 -3.11 -3.44
CA THR A 133 -11.19 -4.57 -3.57
C THR A 133 -11.88 -5.26 -2.40
N SER A 134 -11.74 -4.73 -1.18
CA SER A 134 -12.44 -5.22 0.01
C SER A 134 -13.95 -5.06 -0.09
N LYS A 135 -14.44 -3.89 -0.55
CA LYS A 135 -15.87 -3.68 -0.81
C LYS A 135 -16.43 -4.70 -1.79
N ARG A 136 -15.75 -4.90 -2.94
CA ARG A 136 -16.15 -5.92 -3.94
C ARG A 136 -16.15 -7.33 -3.37
N ASN A 137 -15.17 -7.68 -2.53
CA ASN A 137 -15.10 -8.99 -1.89
C ASN A 137 -16.28 -9.20 -0.92
N VAL A 138 -16.64 -8.18 -0.13
CA VAL A 138 -17.81 -8.23 0.77
C VAL A 138 -19.11 -8.38 -0.02
N ASP A 139 -19.30 -7.61 -1.07
CA ASP A 139 -20.49 -7.69 -1.92
C ASP A 139 -20.63 -9.07 -2.58
N HIS A 140 -19.52 -9.66 -3.04
CA HIS A 140 -19.50 -11.00 -3.60
C HIS A 140 -19.76 -12.09 -2.55
N MET A 141 -19.27 -11.94 -1.31
CA MET A 141 -19.62 -12.84 -0.21
C MET A 141 -21.10 -12.75 0.15
N ARG A 142 -21.66 -11.54 0.22
CA ARG A 142 -23.10 -11.30 0.46
C ARG A 142 -23.97 -11.87 -0.67
N GLY A 143 -23.58 -11.67 -1.93
CA GLY A 143 -24.28 -12.19 -3.10
C GLY A 143 -24.28 -13.72 -3.17
N ASN A 144 -23.17 -14.38 -2.83
CA ASN A 144 -23.11 -15.85 -2.76
C ASN A 144 -23.92 -16.43 -1.59
N LEU A 145 -24.02 -15.71 -0.47
CA LEU A 145 -24.89 -16.10 0.65
C LEU A 145 -26.39 -15.91 0.33
N ALA A 146 -26.74 -14.86 -0.43
CA ALA A 146 -28.11 -14.62 -0.87
C ALA A 146 -28.56 -15.55 -2.01
N GLY A 147 -27.62 -16.05 -2.84
CA GLY A 147 -27.90 -16.95 -3.95
C GLY A 147 -27.95 -18.45 -3.60
N GLY A 148 -27.55 -18.83 -2.37
CA GLY A 148 -27.47 -20.22 -1.91
C GLY A 148 -28.71 -20.77 -1.18
N ALA A 149 -29.81 -20.00 -1.11
CA ALA A 149 -31.05 -20.39 -0.43
C ALA A 149 -32.10 -21.00 -1.38
N ARG A 150 -31.70 -21.84 -2.32
CA ARG A 150 -32.62 -22.64 -3.16
C ARG A 150 -32.23 -24.11 -3.15
#